data_AF-A0A963LUC7-F1
#
_entry.id   AF-A0A963LUC7-F1
#
_cell.length_a   1.000
_cell.length_b   1.000
_cell.length_c   1.000
_cell.angle_alpha   90.00
_cell.angle_beta   90.00
_cell.angle_gamma   90.00
#
_symmetry.space_group_name_H-M   'P 1'
#
loop_
_entity.id
_entity.type
_entity.pdbx_description
1 polymer ?
#
loop_
_entity_poly.entity_id
_entity_poly.type
_entity_poly.pdbx_seq_one_letter_code
_entity_poly.pdbx_strand_id
1 'polypeptide(L)'
;MNSNEHHYVGLPTPTASRITDTKHYFQALDNFTRVMAIRPGERVLMLADPLLDPRVIDAVIGIAKSRGATVRIYMETSTQVTEVP
;
A
#
# COMPACT_ATOMS: atom_id res chain seq x y z
N MET A 1 -37.12 7.08 -21.83
CA MET A 1 -36.38 6.96 -23.09
C MET A 1 -35.22 6.02 -22.84
N ASN A 2 -35.26 4.85 -23.47
CA ASN A 2 -34.30 3.76 -23.27
C ASN A 2 -32.92 4.17 -23.82
N SER A 3 -31.90 4.11 -22.96
CA SER A 3 -30.50 4.25 -23.33
C SER A 3 -30.04 3.02 -24.10
N ASN A 4 -29.72 3.22 -25.37
CA ASN A 4 -29.24 2.22 -26.33
C ASN A 4 -27.88 1.66 -25.88
N GLU A 5 -27.84 0.39 -25.45
CA GLU A 5 -26.60 -0.36 -25.28
C GLU A 5 -26.05 -0.72 -26.67
N HIS A 6 -25.03 0.01 -27.13
CA HIS A 6 -24.30 -0.34 -28.33
C HIS A 6 -23.44 -1.59 -28.07
N HIS A 7 -23.98 -2.75 -28.42
CA HIS A 7 -23.28 -4.04 -28.37
C HIS A 7 -22.31 -4.12 -29.55
N TYR A 8 -21.06 -3.71 -29.35
CA TYR A 8 -20.01 -3.77 -30.37
C TYR A 8 -19.56 -5.22 -30.60
N VAL A 9 -20.17 -5.89 -31.59
CA VAL A 9 -19.79 -7.24 -32.01
C VAL A 9 -18.48 -7.17 -32.81
N GLY A 10 -17.42 -7.84 -32.33
CA GLY A 10 -16.15 -8.00 -33.05
C GLY A 10 -14.97 -7.18 -32.51
N LEU A 11 -15.16 -6.35 -31.47
CA LEU A 11 -14.04 -5.79 -30.74
C LEU A 11 -13.39 -6.87 -29.85
N PRO A 12 -12.06 -6.87 -29.69
CA PRO A 12 -11.41 -7.70 -28.68
C PRO A 12 -12.10 -7.49 -27.34
N THR A 13 -12.37 -8.57 -26.61
CA THR A 13 -12.94 -8.48 -25.27
C THR A 13 -12.08 -7.51 -24.46
N PRO A 14 -12.65 -6.44 -23.86
CA PRO A 14 -11.87 -5.54 -23.04
C PRO A 14 -11.12 -6.36 -21.99
N THR A 15 -9.80 -6.19 -21.92
CA THR A 15 -8.99 -6.90 -20.94
C THR A 15 -9.54 -6.60 -19.56
N ALA A 16 -9.95 -7.62 -18.81
CA ALA A 16 -10.47 -7.43 -17.48
C ALA A 16 -9.42 -6.68 -16.64
N SER A 17 -9.75 -5.50 -16.11
CA SER A 17 -8.77 -4.62 -15.42
C SER A 17 -7.95 -5.36 -14.36
N ARG A 18 -8.59 -6.32 -13.66
CA ARG A 18 -7.96 -7.20 -12.68
C ARG A 18 -6.72 -7.95 -13.20
N ILE A 19 -6.62 -8.22 -14.50
CA ILE A 19 -5.48 -8.90 -15.14
C ILE A 19 -4.35 -7.88 -15.43
N THR A 20 -4.68 -6.67 -15.89
CA THR A 20 -3.71 -5.59 -16.15
C THR A 20 -3.14 -4.94 -14.89
N ASP A 21 -3.88 -4.98 -13.77
CA ASP A 21 -3.45 -4.42 -12.49
C ASP A 21 -2.29 -5.18 -11.84
N THR A 22 -2.05 -6.43 -12.28
CA THR A 22 -1.00 -7.29 -11.72
C THR A 22 0.40 -6.67 -11.89
N LYS A 23 0.67 -6.01 -13.03
CA LYS A 23 1.94 -5.32 -13.27
C LYS A 23 2.15 -4.16 -12.30
N HIS A 24 1.10 -3.36 -12.10
CA HIS A 24 1.15 -2.21 -11.20
C HIS A 24 1.32 -2.62 -9.75
N TYR A 25 0.69 -3.73 -9.36
CA TYR A 25 0.83 -4.31 -8.02
C TYR A 25 2.27 -4.69 -7.70
N PHE A 26 2.93 -5.48 -8.55
CA PHE A 26 4.32 -5.89 -8.32
C PHE A 26 5.30 -4.70 -8.36
N GLN A 27 5.06 -3.73 -9.25
CA GLN A 27 5.84 -2.50 -9.29
C GLN A 27 5.69 -1.69 -7.99
N ALA A 28 4.47 -1.60 -7.44
CA ALA A 28 4.22 -0.91 -6.18
C ALA A 28 4.93 -1.60 -5.00
N LEU A 29 4.92 -2.94 -4.95
CA LEU A 29 5.63 -3.70 -3.93
C LEU A 29 7.16 -3.53 -4.01
N ASP A 30 7.74 -3.60 -5.21
CA ASP A 30 9.18 -3.34 -5.43
C ASP A 30 9.57 -1.93 -4.98
N ASN A 31 8.79 -0.92 -5.38
CA ASN A 31 9.01 0.46 -4.94
C ASN A 31 8.92 0.61 -3.42
N PHE A 32 7.87 0.04 -2.80
CA PHE A 32 7.65 0.12 -1.36
C PHE A 32 8.79 -0.53 -0.56
N THR A 33 9.18 -1.75 -0.95
CA THR A 33 10.29 -2.48 -0.30
C THR A 33 11.65 -1.79 -0.46
N ARG A 34 11.87 -1.11 -1.60
CA ARG A 34 13.08 -0.33 -1.88
C ARG A 34 13.12 0.96 -1.07
N VAL A 35 12.03 1.72 -1.05
CA VAL A 35 11.95 3.02 -0.36
C VAL A 35 12.07 2.84 1.16
N MET A 36 11.41 1.83 1.72
CA MET A 36 11.50 1.58 3.16
C MET A 36 12.90 1.15 3.60
N ALA A 37 13.67 0.50 2.72
CA ALA A 37 15.10 0.19 2.90
C ALA A 37 15.50 -0.50 4.23
N ILE A 38 14.53 -1.07 4.97
CA ILE A 38 14.72 -1.70 6.29
C ILE A 38 15.79 -2.80 6.21
N ARG A 39 16.73 -2.85 7.15
CA ARG A 39 17.77 -3.88 7.23
C ARG A 39 17.56 -4.82 8.40
N PRO A 40 18.15 -6.03 8.38
CA PRO A 40 18.07 -6.94 9.51
C PRO A 40 18.61 -6.34 10.80
N GLY A 41 17.90 -6.58 11.91
CA GLY A 41 18.26 -6.07 13.23
C GLY A 41 17.89 -4.60 13.51
N GLU A 42 17.34 -3.88 12.53
CA GLU A 42 16.94 -2.49 12.74
C GLU A 42 15.71 -2.35 13.66
N ARG A 43 15.57 -1.14 14.22
CA ARG A 43 14.40 -0.72 15.00
C ARG A 43 13.65 0.33 14.19
N VAL A 44 12.50 -0.05 13.66
CA VAL A 44 11.65 0.80 12.85
C VAL A 44 10.62 1.47 13.75
N LEU A 45 10.55 2.81 13.70
CA LEU A 45 9.49 3.59 14.30
C LEU A 45 8.55 4.07 13.19
N MET A 46 7.27 3.76 13.29
CA MET A 46 6.24 4.27 12.40
C MET A 46 5.35 5.25 13.17
N LEU A 47 5.31 6.49 12.70
CA LEU A 47 4.36 7.49 13.17
C LEU A 47 3.08 7.35 12.34
N ALA A 48 1.94 7.19 13.01
CA ALA A 48 0.65 6.98 12.39
C ALA A 48 -0.40 7.86 13.05
N ASP A 49 -1.50 8.10 12.32
CA ASP A 49 -2.67 8.83 12.77
C ASP A 49 -3.95 8.14 12.23
N PRO A 50 -5.16 8.56 12.66
CA PRO A 50 -6.40 7.87 12.29
C PRO A 50 -6.77 7.91 10.81
N LEU A 51 -6.17 8.80 10.00
CA LEU A 51 -6.42 8.90 8.56
C LEU A 51 -5.55 7.93 7.75
N LEU A 52 -4.51 7.36 8.35
CA LEU A 52 -3.67 6.39 7.67
C LEU A 52 -4.42 5.06 7.49
N ASP A 53 -4.44 4.54 6.25
CA ASP A 53 -5.02 3.24 5.96
C ASP A 53 -4.28 2.15 6.78
N PRO A 54 -5.00 1.39 7.63
CA PRO A 54 -4.39 0.34 8.46
C PRO A 54 -3.60 -0.71 7.67
N ARG A 55 -3.94 -0.93 6.40
CA ARG A 55 -3.22 -1.88 5.54
C ARG A 55 -1.79 -1.42 5.24
N VAL A 56 -1.51 -0.12 5.30
CA VAL A 56 -0.14 0.41 5.17
C VAL A 56 0.67 0.05 6.41
N ILE A 57 0.07 0.16 7.60
CA ILE A 57 0.68 -0.25 8.86
C ILE A 57 1.04 -1.74 8.81
N ASP A 58 0.09 -2.58 8.41
CA ASP A 58 0.30 -4.03 8.28
C ASP A 58 1.43 -4.36 7.28
N ALA A 59 1.49 -3.63 6.16
CA ALA A 59 2.53 -3.81 5.16
C ALA A 59 3.93 -3.46 5.70
N VAL A 60 4.07 -2.34 6.45
CA VAL A 60 5.33 -1.96 7.09
C VAL A 60 5.75 -2.99 8.13
N ILE A 61 4.82 -3.44 8.98
CA ILE A 61 5.05 -4.50 9.96
C ILE A 61 5.54 -5.77 9.26
N GLY A 62 4.87 -6.18 8.18
CA GLY A 62 5.18 -7.39 7.42
C GLY A 62 6.60 -7.36 6.84
N ILE A 63 6.99 -6.26 6.20
CA ILE A 63 8.35 -6.12 5.64
C ILE A 63 9.41 -6.07 6.74
N ALA A 64 9.18 -5.32 7.81
CA ALA A 64 10.17 -5.24 8.87
C ALA A 64 10.41 -6.61 9.52
N LYS A 65 9.33 -7.33 9.84
CA LYS A 65 9.41 -8.68 10.41
C LYS A 65 10.10 -9.66 9.46
N SER A 66 9.77 -9.62 8.16
CA SER A 66 10.39 -10.53 7.17
C SER A 66 11.90 -10.30 7.01
N ARG A 67 12.39 -9.10 7.36
CA ARG A 67 13.81 -8.77 7.38
C ARG A 67 14.48 -8.99 8.74
N GLY A 68 13.75 -9.42 9.78
CA GLY A 68 14.29 -9.57 11.13
C GLY A 68 14.51 -8.25 11.86
N ALA A 69 13.79 -7.20 11.46
CA ALA A 69 13.73 -5.94 12.19
C ALA A 69 12.59 -5.94 13.21
N THR A 70 12.65 -5.02 14.17
CA THR A 70 11.57 -4.78 15.14
C THR A 70 10.81 -3.51 14.76
N VAL A 71 9.50 -3.49 15.01
CA VAL A 71 8.64 -2.33 14.71
C VAL A 71 7.98 -1.84 15.97
N ARG A 72 7.99 -0.53 16.17
CA ARG A 72 7.14 0.18 17.11
C ARG A 72 6.27 1.15 16.34
N ILE A 73 4.98 1.19 16.67
CA ILE A 73 4.04 2.14 16.10
C ILE A 73 3.66 3.14 17.17
N TYR A 74 3.76 4.41 16.81
CA TYR A 74 3.22 5.51 17.59
C TYR A 74 1.98 6.01 16.86
N MET A 75 0.82 5.82 17.49
CA MET A 75 -0.46 6.27 16.95
C MET A 75 -0.86 7.55 17.68
N GLU A 76 -0.90 8.65 16.95
CA GLU A 76 -1.41 9.91 17.47
C GLU A 76 -2.93 9.97 17.35
N THR A 77 -3.56 10.78 18.21
CA THR A 77 -5.01 11.02 18.16
C THR A 77 -5.44 12.00 17.06
N SER A 78 -4.48 12.73 16.49
CA SER A 78 -4.63 13.79 15.49
C SER A 78 -3.51 13.70 14.45
N THR A 79 -3.73 14.25 13.25
CA THR A 79 -2.72 14.30 12.17
C THR A 79 -1.67 15.40 12.40
N GLN A 80 -1.85 16.23 13.43
CA GLN A 80 -0.93 17.31 13.78
C GLN A 80 -0.23 16.95 15.08
N VAL A 81 1.09 16.77 14.99
CA VAL A 81 1.99 16.56 16.12
C VAL A 81 2.92 17.76 16.19
N THR A 82 2.97 18.43 17.34
CA THR A 82 3.82 19.62 17.55
C THR A 82 5.17 19.29 18.22
N GLU A 83 5.38 18.05 18.67
CA GLU A 83 6.58 17.61 19.41
C GLU A 83 7.12 16.27 18.89
N VAL A 84 8.45 16.08 18.96
CA VAL A 84 9.06 14.81 18.51
C VAL A 84 8.91 13.75 19.60
N PRO A 85 8.38 12.55 19.27
CA PRO A 85 8.19 11.45 20.24
C PRO A 85 9.47 10.68 20.60
#